data_AF-A0A7X7MZC7-F1
#
_entry.id   AF-A0A7X7MZC7-F1
#
_cell.length_a   1.000
_cell.length_b   1.000
_cell.length_c   1.000
_cell.angle_alpha   90.00
_cell.angle_beta   90.00
_cell.angle_gamma   90.00
#
_symmetry.space_group_name_H-M   'P 1'
#
loop_
_entity.id
_entity.type
_entity.pdbx_description
1 polymer ?
#
loop_
_entity_poly.entity_id
_entity_poly.type
_entity_poly.pdbx_seq_one_letter_code
_entity_poly.pdbx_strand_id
1 'polypeptide(L)'
;MDKILYAVAYWGVAIFLIAYIIRARKLETEIGLTIKKILFSGLFVVLIYSITFTSDHLLFFYIGESIGFIAKDYMLYLMLCYTRLFSGVHIKEKKKNLLIIILFSIDAIILLINPFTNIAFSSRQVVVDSLTYYVIEPHLLYYYHIWAAYAVGILILLILLEKIVTTPREYRKKYAMVMLGFLFVMILNFIYIRTGLFMDISIIGLAVAVCLLFYFAVDYQPNIIISKMHKIIIDGTENPMLFFDYETNLVTVNRSARDVFDLPEDYHNNLLNFMEEFDLIGDVALEDNCKFI
;
A
#
# COMPACT_ATOMS: atom_id res chain seq x y z
N MET A 1 -8.79 -5.40 -32.50
CA MET A 1 -7.90 -4.63 -31.59
C MET A 1 -6.78 -5.54 -31.12
N ASP A 2 -5.53 -5.22 -31.42
CA ASP A 2 -4.47 -6.23 -31.47
C ASP A 2 -4.03 -6.73 -30.08
N LYS A 3 -3.77 -8.04 -29.94
CA LYS A 3 -3.18 -8.65 -28.73
C LYS A 3 -1.90 -7.92 -28.26
N ILE A 4 -1.21 -7.30 -29.20
CA ILE A 4 0.02 -6.53 -28.97
C ILE A 4 -0.23 -5.31 -28.09
N LEU A 5 -1.29 -4.53 -28.34
CA LEU A 5 -1.60 -3.33 -27.55
C LEU A 5 -1.80 -3.68 -26.06
N TYR A 6 -2.47 -4.79 -25.83
CA TYR A 6 -2.75 -5.34 -24.52
C TYR A 6 -1.52 -5.89 -23.81
N ALA A 7 -0.66 -6.62 -24.52
CA ALA A 7 0.63 -7.05 -24.00
C ALA A 7 1.48 -5.83 -23.62
N VAL A 8 1.51 -4.78 -24.46
CA VAL A 8 2.21 -3.51 -24.17
C VAL A 8 1.71 -2.87 -22.88
N ALA A 9 0.40 -2.89 -22.60
CA ALA A 9 -0.14 -2.39 -21.35
C ALA A 9 0.40 -3.16 -20.13
N TYR A 10 0.44 -4.50 -20.18
CA TYR A 10 1.03 -5.31 -19.11
C TYR A 10 2.53 -5.10 -18.96
N TRP A 11 3.29 -4.96 -20.05
CA TRP A 11 4.71 -4.61 -20.00
C TRP A 11 4.93 -3.23 -19.37
N GLY A 12 4.07 -2.26 -19.66
CA GLY A 12 4.08 -0.96 -19.00
C GLY A 12 3.90 -1.07 -17.49
N VAL A 13 2.93 -1.88 -17.03
CA VAL A 13 2.73 -2.17 -15.60
C VAL A 13 3.95 -2.89 -15.00
N ALA A 14 4.56 -3.85 -15.72
CA ALA A 14 5.73 -4.57 -15.24
C ALA A 14 6.94 -3.64 -15.04
N ILE A 15 7.23 -2.77 -16.02
CA ILE A 15 8.29 -1.76 -15.92
C ILE A 15 8.03 -0.83 -14.74
N PHE A 16 6.77 -0.41 -14.58
CA PHE A 16 6.36 0.41 -13.46
C PHE A 16 6.62 -0.27 -12.10
N LEU A 17 6.24 -1.54 -11.95
CA LEU A 17 6.51 -2.32 -10.74
C LEU A 17 8.01 -2.48 -10.49
N ILE A 18 8.83 -2.71 -11.52
CA ILE A 18 10.29 -2.81 -11.40
C ILE A 18 10.87 -1.50 -10.84
N ALA A 19 10.42 -0.34 -11.31
CA ALA A 19 10.87 0.95 -10.79
C ALA A 19 10.56 1.11 -9.29
N TYR A 20 9.36 0.69 -8.85
CA TYR A 20 8.99 0.70 -7.43
C TYR A 20 9.75 -0.34 -6.60
N ILE A 21 10.05 -1.52 -7.15
CA ILE A 21 10.91 -2.52 -6.49
C ILE A 21 12.30 -1.95 -6.25
N ILE A 22 12.88 -1.24 -7.22
CA ILE A 22 14.19 -0.58 -7.07
C ILE A 22 14.14 0.47 -5.95
N ARG A 23 13.11 1.33 -5.93
CA ARG A 23 12.92 2.32 -4.85
C ARG A 23 12.73 1.64 -3.48
N ALA A 24 11.99 0.53 -3.43
CA ALA A 24 11.71 -0.22 -2.22
C ALA A 24 12.94 -0.90 -1.60
N ARG A 25 14.06 -1.03 -2.34
CA ARG A 25 15.30 -1.65 -1.83
C ARG A 25 15.83 -0.96 -0.58
N LYS A 26 15.67 0.37 -0.50
CA LYS A 26 16.10 1.21 0.63
C LYS A 26 15.27 1.00 1.90
N LEU A 27 14.15 0.27 1.83
CA LEU A 27 13.27 0.04 2.97
C LEU A 27 13.74 -1.16 3.77
N GLU A 28 14.33 -0.92 4.94
CA GLU A 28 14.81 -1.97 5.86
C GLU A 28 13.81 -2.31 6.97
N THR A 29 12.73 -1.53 7.09
CA THR A 29 11.67 -1.79 8.08
C THR A 29 10.89 -3.07 7.76
N GLU A 30 10.29 -3.71 8.78
CA GLU A 30 9.45 -4.90 8.58
C GLU A 30 8.27 -4.64 7.62
N ILE A 31 7.69 -3.43 7.68
CA ILE A 31 6.66 -2.96 6.76
C ILE A 31 7.22 -2.90 5.33
N GLY A 32 8.40 -2.30 5.16
CA GLY A 32 9.09 -2.23 3.87
C GLY A 32 9.42 -3.59 3.26
N LEU A 33 9.83 -4.56 4.08
CA LEU A 33 10.05 -5.95 3.65
C LEU A 33 8.77 -6.61 3.13
N THR A 34 7.64 -6.37 3.80
CA THR A 34 6.34 -6.93 3.37
C THR A 34 5.88 -6.30 2.06
N ILE A 35 6.08 -4.99 1.89
CA ILE A 35 5.79 -4.28 0.64
C ILE A 35 6.63 -4.83 -0.52
N LYS A 36 7.94 -5.05 -0.30
CA LYS A 36 8.79 -5.69 -1.31
C LYS A 36 8.22 -7.02 -1.78
N LYS A 37 7.76 -7.87 -0.86
CA LYS A 37 7.13 -9.17 -1.20
C LYS A 37 5.87 -8.98 -2.05
N ILE A 38 5.00 -8.02 -1.69
CA ILE A 38 3.79 -7.70 -2.49
C ILE A 38 4.19 -7.23 -3.89
N LEU A 39 5.17 -6.33 -4.02
CA LEU A 39 5.65 -5.83 -5.31
C LEU A 39 6.21 -6.95 -6.19
N PHE A 40 7.06 -7.82 -5.64
CA PHE A 40 7.59 -8.98 -6.38
C PHE A 40 6.50 -9.95 -6.80
N SER A 41 5.55 -10.25 -5.91
CA SER A 41 4.39 -11.09 -6.23
C SER A 41 3.54 -10.46 -7.33
N GLY A 42 3.31 -9.15 -7.28
CA GLY A 42 2.59 -8.41 -8.31
C GLY A 42 3.29 -8.45 -9.67
N LEU A 43 4.61 -8.27 -9.69
CA LEU A 43 5.41 -8.39 -10.92
C LEU A 43 5.27 -9.80 -11.52
N PHE A 44 5.34 -10.83 -10.67
CA PHE A 44 5.17 -12.21 -11.10
C PHE A 44 3.79 -12.47 -11.72
N VAL A 45 2.71 -11.96 -11.12
CA VAL A 45 1.35 -12.03 -11.69
C VAL A 45 1.30 -11.37 -13.07
N VAL A 46 1.81 -10.14 -13.20
CA VAL A 46 1.78 -9.40 -14.48
C VAL A 46 2.53 -10.16 -15.58
N LEU A 47 3.69 -10.74 -15.27
CA LEU A 47 4.48 -11.50 -16.22
C LEU A 47 3.76 -12.76 -16.69
N ILE A 48 3.14 -13.52 -15.77
CA ILE A 48 2.34 -14.70 -16.12
C ILE A 48 1.22 -14.31 -17.06
N TYR A 49 0.40 -13.33 -16.70
CA TYR A 49 -0.74 -12.92 -17.52
C TYR A 49 -0.33 -12.36 -18.88
N SER A 50 0.82 -11.67 -18.97
CA SER A 50 1.37 -11.22 -20.25
C SER A 50 1.76 -12.38 -21.16
N ILE A 51 2.38 -13.43 -20.62
CA ILE A 51 2.76 -14.63 -21.39
C ILE A 51 1.51 -15.41 -21.80
N THR A 52 0.58 -15.63 -20.87
CA THR A 52 -0.68 -16.35 -21.10
C THR A 52 -1.50 -15.70 -22.21
N PHE A 53 -1.68 -14.37 -22.17
CA PHE A 53 -2.51 -13.65 -23.13
C PHE A 53 -1.90 -13.62 -24.54
N THR A 54 -0.56 -13.64 -24.64
CA THR A 54 0.16 -13.65 -25.93
C THR A 54 0.16 -15.04 -26.58
N SER A 55 -0.05 -16.10 -25.79
CA SER A 55 -0.07 -17.48 -26.29
C SER A 55 -1.41 -17.84 -26.95
N ASP A 56 -1.35 -18.55 -28.08
CA ASP A 56 -2.52 -19.11 -28.76
C ASP A 56 -2.80 -20.57 -28.33
N HIS A 57 -1.92 -21.16 -27.53
CA HIS A 57 -2.01 -22.55 -27.11
C HIS A 57 -2.90 -22.72 -25.87
N LEU A 58 -3.91 -23.57 -25.99
CA LEU A 58 -4.86 -23.89 -24.92
C LEU A 58 -4.19 -24.35 -23.61
N LEU A 59 -3.13 -25.16 -23.69
CA LEU A 59 -2.42 -25.63 -22.50
C LEU A 59 -1.74 -24.48 -21.73
N PHE A 60 -1.16 -23.52 -22.46
CA PHE A 60 -0.55 -22.34 -21.85
C PHE A 60 -1.60 -21.45 -21.19
N PHE A 61 -2.81 -21.37 -21.76
CA PHE A 61 -3.94 -20.68 -21.13
C PHE A 61 -4.27 -21.31 -19.77
N TYR A 62 -4.50 -22.62 -19.72
CA TYR A 62 -4.83 -23.29 -18.46
C TYR A 62 -3.74 -23.18 -17.40
N ILE A 63 -2.48 -23.46 -17.77
CA ILE A 63 -1.34 -23.36 -16.85
C ILE A 63 -1.19 -21.91 -16.36
N GLY A 64 -1.27 -20.95 -17.28
CA GLY A 64 -1.13 -19.53 -17.00
C GLY A 64 -2.19 -18.99 -16.05
N GLU A 65 -3.46 -19.27 -16.31
CA GLU A 65 -4.56 -18.86 -15.42
C GLU A 65 -4.45 -19.54 -14.04
N SER A 66 -4.16 -20.84 -13.99
CA SER A 66 -3.98 -21.56 -12.72
C SER A 66 -2.85 -20.96 -11.86
N ILE A 67 -1.65 -20.76 -12.43
CA ILE A 67 -0.54 -20.15 -11.69
C ILE A 67 -0.86 -18.68 -11.36
N GLY A 68 -1.54 -17.97 -12.26
CA GLY A 68 -1.97 -16.59 -12.07
C GLY A 68 -2.91 -16.42 -10.87
N PHE A 69 -3.90 -17.29 -10.72
CA PHE A 69 -4.81 -17.30 -9.57
C PHE A 69 -4.07 -17.60 -8.25
N ILE A 70 -3.21 -18.62 -8.24
CA ILE A 70 -2.40 -18.96 -7.06
C ILE A 70 -1.50 -17.78 -6.65
N ALA A 71 -0.87 -17.12 -7.62
CA ALA A 71 -0.01 -15.97 -7.38
C ALA A 71 -0.80 -14.77 -6.83
N LYS A 72 -2.04 -14.56 -7.30
CA LYS A 72 -2.94 -13.53 -6.77
C LYS A 72 -3.38 -13.82 -5.34
N ASP A 73 -3.70 -15.07 -5.02
CA ASP A 73 -4.05 -15.48 -3.64
C ASP A 73 -2.89 -15.30 -2.69
N TYR A 74 -1.68 -15.66 -3.13
CA TYR A 74 -0.48 -15.40 -2.36
C TYR A 74 -0.24 -13.91 -2.13
N MET A 75 -0.42 -13.08 -3.17
CA MET A 75 -0.34 -11.62 -3.05
C MET A 75 -1.39 -11.06 -2.08
N LEU A 76 -2.61 -11.59 -2.11
CA LEU A 76 -3.70 -11.22 -1.20
C LEU A 76 -3.37 -11.61 0.25
N TYR A 77 -2.79 -12.78 0.48
CA TYR A 77 -2.27 -13.18 1.79
C TYR A 77 -1.18 -12.22 2.29
N LEU A 78 -0.23 -11.85 1.42
CA LEU A 78 0.79 -10.85 1.77
C LEU A 78 0.17 -9.49 2.10
N MET A 79 -0.87 -9.08 1.37
CA MET A 79 -1.63 -7.85 1.66
C MET A 79 -2.33 -7.90 3.02
N LEU A 80 -2.85 -9.06 3.42
CA LEU A 80 -3.39 -9.27 4.77
C LEU A 80 -2.30 -9.15 5.84
N CYS A 81 -1.13 -9.77 5.62
CA CYS A 81 0.02 -9.63 6.52
C CYS A 81 0.46 -8.16 6.66
N TYR A 82 0.58 -7.45 5.53
CA TYR A 82 0.88 -6.02 5.50
C TYR A 82 -0.15 -5.22 6.28
N THR A 83 -1.44 -5.44 6.02
CA THR A 83 -2.53 -4.69 6.65
C THR A 83 -2.53 -4.88 8.16
N ARG A 84 -2.28 -6.10 8.66
CA ARG A 84 -2.15 -6.38 10.09
C ARG A 84 -0.97 -5.66 10.72
N LEU A 85 0.20 -5.74 10.08
CA LEU A 85 1.43 -5.07 10.54
C LEU A 85 1.26 -3.54 10.55
N PHE A 86 0.73 -2.99 9.46
CA PHE A 86 0.47 -1.56 9.27
C PHE A 86 -0.58 -1.00 10.25
N SER A 87 -1.55 -1.83 10.62
CA SER A 87 -2.59 -1.48 11.59
C SER A 87 -2.14 -1.64 13.03
N GLY A 88 -0.99 -2.28 13.28
CA GLY A 88 -0.53 -2.66 14.63
C GLY A 88 -1.42 -3.72 15.30
N VAL A 89 -2.38 -4.30 14.57
CA VAL A 89 -3.28 -5.35 15.08
C VAL A 89 -2.50 -6.66 15.05
N HIS A 90 -1.80 -6.93 16.15
CA HIS A 90 -1.20 -8.22 16.39
C HIS A 90 -2.30 -9.18 16.83
N ILE A 91 -3.02 -9.75 15.87
CA ILE A 91 -3.93 -10.87 16.17
C ILE A 91 -3.04 -12.03 16.64
N LYS A 92 -2.94 -12.22 17.97
CA LYS A 92 -2.26 -13.37 18.59
C LYS A 92 -2.94 -14.72 18.28
N GLU A 93 -3.96 -14.75 17.43
CA GLU A 93 -4.69 -15.95 17.05
C GLU A 93 -3.97 -16.71 15.92
N LYS A 94 -2.88 -17.41 16.28
CA LYS A 94 -2.18 -18.36 15.40
C LYS A 94 -3.15 -19.29 14.66
N LYS A 95 -4.28 -19.66 15.29
CA LYS A 95 -5.35 -20.49 14.71
C LYS A 95 -6.03 -19.86 13.49
N LYS A 96 -6.41 -18.58 13.54
CA LYS A 96 -7.03 -17.89 12.39
C LYS A 96 -6.06 -17.77 11.22
N ASN A 97 -4.77 -17.54 11.49
CA ASN A 97 -3.77 -17.50 10.43
C ASN A 97 -3.54 -18.87 9.79
N LEU A 98 -3.50 -19.93 10.60
CA LEU A 98 -3.38 -21.29 10.12
C LEU A 98 -4.58 -21.68 9.22
N LEU A 99 -5.80 -21.28 9.60
CA LEU A 99 -7.00 -21.53 8.80
C LEU A 99 -6.90 -20.92 7.40
N ILE A 100 -6.45 -19.66 7.29
CA ILE A 100 -6.30 -18.98 5.99
C ILE A 100 -5.23 -19.66 5.14
N ILE A 101 -4.11 -20.07 5.76
CA ILE A 101 -3.06 -20.81 5.05
C ILE A 101 -3.59 -22.14 4.50
N ILE A 102 -4.34 -22.89 5.32
CA ILE A 102 -4.95 -24.15 4.89
C ILE A 102 -5.93 -23.91 3.73
N LEU A 103 -6.78 -22.89 3.85
CA LEU A 103 -7.76 -22.51 2.82
C LEU A 103 -7.06 -22.27 1.46
N PHE A 104 -6.07 -21.39 1.41
CA PHE A 104 -5.33 -21.11 0.17
C PHE A 104 -4.46 -22.28 -0.29
N SER A 105 -4.00 -23.16 0.61
CA SER A 105 -3.26 -24.35 0.21
C SER A 105 -4.16 -25.36 -0.51
N ILE A 106 -5.39 -25.57 0.00
CA ILE A 106 -6.39 -26.42 -0.65
C ILE A 106 -6.75 -25.85 -2.01
N ASP A 107 -7.01 -24.54 -2.08
CA ASP A 107 -7.35 -23.86 -3.31
C ASP A 107 -6.23 -23.95 -4.36
N ALA A 108 -4.98 -23.75 -3.94
CA ALA A 108 -3.83 -23.90 -4.82
C ALA A 108 -3.67 -25.32 -5.38
N ILE A 109 -3.93 -26.36 -4.58
CA ILE A 109 -3.90 -27.76 -5.06
C ILE A 109 -4.98 -27.98 -6.14
N ILE A 110 -6.19 -27.48 -5.90
CA ILE A 110 -7.29 -27.57 -6.88
C ILE A 110 -6.90 -26.88 -8.19
N LEU A 111 -6.35 -25.67 -8.11
CA LEU A 111 -5.94 -24.89 -9.28
C LEU A 111 -4.75 -25.51 -10.03
N LEU A 112 -3.79 -26.14 -9.32
CA LEU A 112 -2.65 -26.83 -9.94
C LEU A 112 -3.06 -28.09 -10.72
N ILE A 113 -4.11 -28.79 -10.27
CA ILE A 113 -4.63 -29.99 -10.94
C ILE A 113 -5.55 -29.60 -12.11
N ASN A 114 -6.09 -28.37 -12.12
CA ASN A 114 -7.05 -27.93 -13.12
C ASN A 114 -6.57 -28.07 -14.58
N PRO A 115 -5.33 -27.74 -14.98
CA PRO A 115 -4.89 -27.85 -16.38
C PRO A 115 -5.00 -29.25 -16.98
N PHE A 116 -5.06 -30.29 -16.15
CA PHE A 116 -5.18 -31.69 -16.58
C PHE A 116 -6.61 -32.23 -16.49
N THR A 117 -7.47 -31.60 -15.68
CA THR A 117 -8.74 -32.19 -15.25
C THR A 117 -9.95 -31.30 -15.50
N ASN A 118 -9.75 -29.99 -15.66
CA ASN A 118 -10.78 -28.96 -15.82
C ASN A 118 -11.85 -28.97 -14.71
N ILE A 119 -11.51 -29.44 -13.50
CA ILE A 119 -12.47 -29.58 -12.38
C ILE A 119 -12.88 -28.20 -11.81
N ALA A 120 -11.97 -27.22 -11.83
CA ALA A 120 -12.24 -25.87 -11.33
C ALA A 120 -12.83 -24.98 -12.42
N PHE A 121 -12.21 -24.95 -13.59
CA PHE A 121 -12.72 -24.17 -14.73
C PHE A 121 -12.32 -24.83 -16.05
N SER A 122 -13.20 -24.68 -17.04
CA SER A 122 -12.91 -24.93 -18.45
C SER A 122 -12.66 -23.62 -19.17
N SER A 123 -12.36 -23.68 -20.47
CA SER A 123 -12.23 -22.51 -21.31
C SER A 123 -13.08 -22.63 -22.57
N ARG A 124 -13.61 -21.50 -23.00
CA ARG A 124 -14.29 -21.34 -24.29
C ARG A 124 -13.44 -20.50 -25.21
N GLN A 125 -13.27 -20.99 -26.43
CA GLN A 125 -12.61 -20.24 -27.49
C GLN A 125 -13.57 -19.19 -28.07
N VAL A 126 -13.11 -17.95 -28.18
CA VAL A 126 -13.84 -16.84 -28.82
C VAL A 126 -12.93 -16.24 -29.88
N VAL A 127 -13.42 -16.16 -31.12
CA VAL A 127 -12.68 -15.57 -32.23
C VAL A 127 -13.21 -14.16 -32.49
N VAL A 128 -12.33 -13.16 -32.39
CA VAL A 128 -12.64 -11.75 -32.66
C VAL A 128 -11.59 -11.23 -33.64
N ASP A 129 -12.01 -10.65 -34.77
CA ASP A 129 -11.10 -10.10 -35.80
C ASP A 129 -9.98 -11.09 -36.21
N SER A 130 -10.31 -12.36 -36.45
CA SER A 130 -9.35 -13.45 -36.76
C SER A 130 -8.32 -13.81 -35.68
N LEU A 131 -8.44 -13.23 -34.48
CA LEU A 131 -7.63 -13.57 -33.31
C LEU A 131 -8.41 -14.51 -32.38
N THR A 132 -7.73 -15.54 -31.87
CA THR A 132 -8.29 -16.49 -30.91
C THR A 132 -8.06 -16.00 -29.49
N TYR A 133 -9.13 -15.89 -28.71
CA TYR A 133 -9.12 -15.63 -27.27
C TYR A 133 -9.70 -16.81 -26.51
N TYR A 134 -9.21 -17.05 -25.30
CA TYR A 134 -9.77 -18.03 -24.39
C TYR A 134 -10.42 -17.30 -23.22
N VAL A 135 -11.65 -17.67 -22.91
CA VAL A 135 -12.43 -17.11 -21.81
C VAL A 135 -12.72 -18.23 -20.81
N ILE A 136 -12.61 -17.91 -19.53
CA ILE A 136 -12.86 -18.86 -18.44
C ILE A 136 -14.35 -19.21 -18.38
N GLU A 137 -14.64 -20.50 -18.36
CA GLU A 137 -15.96 -21.04 -18.03
C GLU A 137 -15.92 -21.63 -16.61
N PRO A 138 -16.56 -20.96 -15.64
CA PRO A 138 -16.41 -21.31 -14.22
C PRO A 138 -17.21 -22.56 -13.85
N HIS A 139 -16.58 -23.48 -13.10
CA HIS A 139 -17.28 -24.61 -12.45
C HIS A 139 -17.39 -24.37 -10.94
N LEU A 140 -17.97 -25.32 -10.21
CA LEU A 140 -18.22 -25.20 -8.77
C LEU A 140 -16.97 -24.86 -7.95
N LEU A 141 -15.82 -25.49 -8.24
CA LEU A 141 -14.60 -25.22 -7.47
C LEU A 141 -13.98 -23.86 -7.81
N TYR A 142 -14.24 -23.29 -8.99
CA TYR A 142 -13.83 -21.91 -9.27
C TYR A 142 -14.66 -20.89 -8.47
N TYR A 143 -15.93 -21.17 -8.21
CA TYR A 143 -16.70 -20.34 -7.27
C TYR A 143 -16.15 -20.42 -5.85
N TYR A 144 -15.68 -21.60 -5.41
CA TYR A 144 -14.98 -21.73 -4.13
C TYR A 144 -13.73 -20.82 -4.07
N HIS A 145 -12.88 -20.85 -5.10
CA HIS A 145 -11.73 -19.95 -5.22
C HIS A 145 -12.13 -18.47 -5.08
N ILE A 146 -13.14 -18.03 -5.84
CA ILE A 146 -13.65 -16.65 -5.75
C ILE A 146 -14.11 -16.33 -4.33
N TRP A 147 -14.94 -17.18 -3.72
CA TRP A 147 -15.45 -16.94 -2.36
C TRP A 147 -14.33 -16.88 -1.32
N ALA A 148 -13.33 -17.75 -1.42
CA ALA A 148 -12.16 -17.75 -0.53
C ALA A 148 -11.37 -16.44 -0.64
N ALA A 149 -11.07 -15.99 -1.86
CA ALA A 149 -10.36 -14.74 -2.10
C ALA A 149 -11.16 -13.52 -1.59
N TYR A 150 -12.46 -13.44 -1.90
CA TYR A 150 -13.29 -12.31 -1.46
C TYR A 150 -13.51 -12.29 0.06
N ALA A 151 -13.60 -13.44 0.72
CA ALA A 151 -13.68 -13.49 2.18
C ALA A 151 -12.44 -12.89 2.85
N VAL A 152 -11.24 -13.20 2.34
CA VAL A 152 -9.98 -12.59 2.82
C VAL A 152 -9.91 -11.11 2.47
N GLY A 153 -10.37 -10.72 1.28
CA GLY A 153 -10.47 -9.31 0.87
C GLY A 153 -11.37 -8.49 1.79
N ILE A 154 -12.55 -9.00 2.15
CA ILE A 154 -13.46 -8.36 3.12
C ILE A 154 -12.79 -8.23 4.49
N LEU A 155 -12.07 -9.25 4.95
CA LEU A 155 -11.33 -9.18 6.22
C LEU A 155 -10.29 -8.04 6.20
N ILE A 156 -9.57 -7.84 5.10
CA ILE A 156 -8.63 -6.72 4.93
C ILE A 156 -9.36 -5.39 5.04
N LEU A 157 -10.50 -5.24 4.35
CA LEU A 157 -11.32 -4.03 4.40
C LEU A 157 -11.82 -3.73 5.82
N LEU A 158 -12.28 -4.75 6.55
CA LEU A 158 -12.73 -4.58 7.94
C LEU A 158 -11.62 -4.09 8.86
N ILE A 159 -10.40 -4.64 8.74
CA ILE A 159 -9.25 -4.18 9.54
C ILE A 159 -8.91 -2.72 9.24
N LEU A 160 -8.91 -2.33 7.96
CA LEU A 160 -8.65 -0.95 7.55
C LEU A 160 -9.76 -0.01 8.03
N LEU A 161 -11.02 -0.41 7.92
CA LEU A 161 -12.17 0.36 8.38
C LEU A 161 -12.14 0.59 9.89
N GLU A 162 -11.87 -0.45 10.67
CA GLU A 162 -11.68 -0.36 12.12
C GLU A 162 -10.60 0.68 12.45
N LYS A 163 -9.48 0.68 11.73
CA LYS A 163 -8.40 1.66 11.94
C LYS A 163 -8.80 3.08 11.56
N ILE A 164 -9.58 3.26 10.49
CA ILE A 164 -10.11 4.58 10.12
C ILE A 164 -11.00 5.13 11.22
N VAL A 165 -11.86 4.31 11.84
CA VAL A 165 -12.79 4.77 12.88
C VAL A 165 -12.08 5.06 14.20
N THR A 166 -11.10 4.23 14.57
CA THR A 166 -10.42 4.29 15.89
C THR A 166 -9.27 5.29 15.96
N THR A 167 -8.60 5.57 14.85
CA THR A 167 -7.41 6.44 14.84
C THR A 167 -7.82 7.93 14.88
N PRO A 168 -7.04 8.89 15.45
CA PRO A 168 -7.34 10.32 15.35
C PRO A 168 -7.37 10.85 13.91
N ARG A 169 -8.18 11.89 13.63
CA ARG A 169 -8.51 12.40 12.27
C ARG A 169 -7.29 12.58 11.36
N GLU A 170 -6.21 13.13 11.89
CA GLU A 170 -4.96 13.41 11.17
C GLU A 170 -4.27 12.16 10.58
N TYR A 171 -4.46 11.00 11.22
CA TYR A 171 -3.81 9.75 10.80
C TYR A 171 -4.75 8.78 10.08
N ARG A 172 -6.05 9.08 9.98
CA ARG A 172 -7.01 8.23 9.26
C ARG A 172 -6.73 8.20 7.76
N LYS A 173 -6.19 9.29 7.21
CA LYS A 173 -6.00 9.48 5.76
C LYS A 173 -5.15 8.38 5.12
N LYS A 174 -4.09 7.90 5.79
CA LYS A 174 -3.25 6.80 5.26
C LYS A 174 -4.02 5.48 5.15
N TYR A 175 -4.84 5.15 6.14
CA TYR A 175 -5.64 3.92 6.13
C TYR A 175 -6.75 4.00 5.08
N ALA A 176 -7.41 5.15 4.97
CA ALA A 176 -8.44 5.40 3.97
C ALA A 176 -7.91 5.26 2.54
N MET A 177 -6.72 5.76 2.26
CA MET A 177 -6.15 5.71 0.91
C MET A 177 -5.67 4.30 0.52
N VAL A 178 -5.09 3.55 1.45
CA VAL A 178 -4.79 2.12 1.23
C VAL A 178 -6.08 1.34 0.98
N MET A 179 -7.14 1.61 1.76
CA MET A 179 -8.45 0.99 1.57
C MET A 179 -9.05 1.31 0.20
N LEU A 180 -9.00 2.57 -0.24
CA LEU A 180 -9.48 3.00 -1.55
C LEU A 180 -8.74 2.31 -2.69
N GLY A 181 -7.40 2.23 -2.62
CA GLY A 181 -6.59 1.52 -3.63
C GLY A 181 -6.92 0.04 -3.71
N PHE A 182 -7.10 -0.62 -2.56
CA PHE A 182 -7.47 -2.04 -2.52
C PHE A 182 -8.90 -2.27 -3.04
N LEU A 183 -9.85 -1.42 -2.65
CA LEU A 183 -11.24 -1.47 -3.09
C LEU A 183 -11.34 -1.25 -4.62
N PHE A 184 -10.54 -0.34 -5.17
CA PHE A 184 -10.45 -0.11 -6.61
C PHE A 184 -10.06 -1.39 -7.37
N VAL A 185 -9.02 -2.11 -6.91
CA VAL A 185 -8.60 -3.38 -7.54
C VAL A 185 -9.69 -4.46 -7.40
N MET A 186 -10.32 -4.57 -6.23
CA MET A 186 -11.43 -5.51 -6.02
C MET A 186 -12.60 -5.24 -6.97
N ILE A 187 -12.97 -3.98 -7.19
CA ILE A 187 -14.04 -3.60 -8.11
C ILE A 187 -13.67 -3.98 -9.55
N LEU A 188 -12.44 -3.69 -9.99
CA LEU A 188 -11.98 -4.08 -11.32
C LEU A 188 -12.01 -5.60 -11.52
N ASN A 189 -11.58 -6.37 -10.51
CA ASN A 189 -11.66 -7.83 -10.53
C ASN A 189 -13.11 -8.32 -10.58
N PHE A 190 -14.02 -7.68 -9.84
CA PHE A 190 -15.45 -8.00 -9.89
C PHE A 190 -16.04 -7.74 -11.28
N ILE A 191 -15.72 -6.61 -11.91
CA ILE A 191 -16.14 -6.28 -13.27
C ILE A 191 -15.61 -7.35 -14.24
N TYR A 192 -14.32 -7.70 -14.15
CA TYR A 192 -13.71 -8.75 -14.97
C TYR A 192 -14.49 -10.08 -14.88
N ILE A 193 -14.72 -10.57 -13.66
CA ILE A 193 -15.45 -11.83 -13.42
C ILE A 193 -16.89 -11.76 -13.97
N ARG A 194 -17.60 -10.65 -13.78
CA ARG A 194 -19.00 -10.50 -14.20
C ARG A 194 -19.19 -10.36 -15.70
N THR A 195 -18.23 -9.73 -16.38
CA THR A 195 -18.31 -9.44 -17.81
C THR A 195 -17.69 -10.54 -18.67
N GLY A 196 -16.82 -11.39 -18.09
CA GLY A 196 -16.11 -12.42 -18.84
C GLY A 196 -15.21 -11.83 -19.92
N LEU A 197 -14.63 -10.65 -19.64
CA LEU A 197 -13.74 -9.97 -20.58
C LEU A 197 -12.58 -10.88 -20.98
N PHE A 198 -12.09 -10.72 -22.21
CA PHE A 198 -10.91 -11.43 -22.72
C PHE A 198 -9.62 -11.06 -21.95
N MET A 199 -9.65 -9.95 -21.22
CA MET A 199 -8.53 -9.40 -20.48
C MET A 199 -8.94 -9.09 -19.04
N ASP A 200 -8.06 -9.45 -18.11
CA ASP A 200 -8.15 -9.04 -16.72
C ASP A 200 -7.63 -7.62 -16.49
N ILE A 201 -8.58 -6.67 -16.50
CA ILE A 201 -8.32 -5.25 -16.24
C ILE A 201 -7.84 -4.96 -14.81
N SER A 202 -8.02 -5.88 -13.85
CA SER A 202 -7.59 -5.68 -12.46
C SER A 202 -6.06 -5.63 -12.33
N ILE A 203 -5.35 -6.26 -13.27
CA ILE A 203 -3.88 -6.27 -13.35
C ILE A 203 -3.36 -4.86 -13.68
N ILE A 204 -4.08 -4.09 -14.49
CA ILE A 204 -3.76 -2.68 -14.74
C ILE A 204 -4.04 -1.86 -13.48
N GLY A 205 -5.16 -2.16 -12.79
CA GLY A 205 -5.49 -1.54 -11.50
C GLY A 205 -4.44 -1.74 -10.41
N LEU A 206 -3.67 -2.83 -10.47
CA LEU A 206 -2.57 -3.12 -9.55
C LEU A 206 -1.52 -2.00 -9.53
N ALA A 207 -1.22 -1.38 -10.68
CA ALA A 207 -0.26 -0.28 -10.75
C ALA A 207 -0.69 0.89 -9.85
N VAL A 208 -1.98 1.25 -9.91
CA VAL A 208 -2.56 2.33 -9.10
C VAL A 208 -2.54 1.96 -7.61
N ALA A 209 -2.93 0.74 -7.26
CA ALA A 209 -2.90 0.28 -5.88
C ALA A 209 -1.49 0.27 -5.29
N VAL A 210 -0.50 -0.14 -6.08
CA VAL A 210 0.92 -0.12 -5.69
C VAL A 210 1.43 1.31 -5.49
N CYS A 211 1.08 2.26 -6.35
CA CYS A 211 1.42 3.69 -6.14
C CYS A 211 0.95 4.17 -4.77
N LEU A 212 -0.33 3.94 -4.48
CA LEU A 212 -0.95 4.39 -3.24
C LEU A 212 -0.28 3.71 -2.05
N LEU A 213 -0.14 2.39 -2.09
CA LEU A 213 0.48 1.63 -1.01
C LEU A 213 1.91 2.08 -0.73
N PHE A 214 2.71 2.29 -1.78
CA PHE A 214 4.10 2.74 -1.63
C PHE A 214 4.20 4.17 -1.10
N TYR A 215 3.42 5.11 -1.64
CA TYR A 215 3.40 6.51 -1.18
C TYR A 215 3.04 6.62 0.30
N PHE A 216 1.99 5.91 0.74
CA PHE A 216 1.54 5.98 2.13
C PHE A 216 2.48 5.26 3.10
N ALA A 217 3.20 4.25 2.65
CA ALA A 217 4.16 3.53 3.48
C ALA A 217 5.54 4.22 3.57
N VAL A 218 6.01 4.83 2.48
CA VAL A 218 7.38 5.37 2.38
C VAL A 218 7.44 6.86 2.63
N ASP A 219 6.53 7.64 2.03
CA ASP A 219 6.59 9.10 2.09
C ASP A 219 5.72 9.66 3.21
N TYR A 220 4.53 9.10 3.44
CA TYR A 220 3.60 9.63 4.44
C TYR A 220 3.94 9.19 5.89
N GLN A 221 4.41 7.97 6.09
CA GLN A 221 4.63 7.42 7.43
C GLN A 221 5.82 8.05 8.19
N PRO A 222 7.02 8.21 7.61
CA PRO A 222 8.16 8.78 8.32
C PRO A 222 8.00 10.27 8.61
N ASN A 223 7.47 11.04 7.65
CA ASN A 223 7.36 12.49 7.76
C ASN A 223 6.45 12.93 8.93
N ILE A 224 5.37 12.20 9.19
CA ILE A 224 4.49 12.48 10.33
C ILE A 224 5.18 12.16 11.66
N ILE A 225 5.91 11.04 11.72
CA ILE A 225 6.60 10.63 12.95
C ILE A 225 7.68 11.67 13.29
N ILE A 226 8.49 12.09 12.32
CA ILE A 226 9.54 13.10 12.50
C ILE A 226 8.93 14.44 12.96
N SER A 227 7.90 14.93 12.27
CA SER A 227 7.26 16.21 12.64
C SER A 227 6.69 16.21 14.07
N LYS A 228 6.24 15.04 14.56
CA LYS A 228 5.64 14.92 15.89
C LYS A 228 6.66 14.61 16.98
N MET A 229 7.71 13.85 16.69
CA MET A 229 8.85 13.74 17.62
C MET A 229 9.46 15.12 17.86
N HIS A 230 9.62 15.92 16.81
CA HIS A 230 10.12 17.28 16.93
C HIS A 230 9.23 18.12 17.86
N LYS A 231 7.91 18.10 17.67
CA LYS A 231 6.96 18.77 18.59
C LYS A 231 7.05 18.25 20.03
N ILE A 232 7.07 16.94 20.24
CA ILE A 232 7.13 16.35 21.60
C ILE A 232 8.43 16.69 22.31
N ILE A 233 9.58 16.65 21.61
CA ILE A 233 10.87 16.99 22.22
C ILE A 233 10.90 18.47 22.61
N ILE A 234 10.42 19.33 21.72
CA ILE A 234 10.35 20.78 21.97
C ILE A 234 9.42 21.05 23.16
N ASP A 235 8.20 20.52 23.13
CA ASP A 235 7.19 20.76 24.17
C ASP A 235 7.48 20.06 25.51
N GLY A 236 8.26 18.97 25.48
CA GLY A 236 8.63 18.18 26.65
C GLY A 236 9.88 18.67 27.37
N THR A 237 10.58 19.68 26.84
CA THR A 237 11.76 20.25 27.49
C THR A 237 11.34 21.29 28.54
N GLU A 238 11.82 21.14 29.78
CA GLU A 238 11.50 22.06 30.89
C GLU A 238 12.12 23.45 30.70
N ASN A 239 13.19 23.57 29.90
CA ASN A 239 13.79 24.86 29.60
C ASN A 239 12.96 25.63 28.55
N PRO A 240 12.72 26.94 28.75
CA PRO A 240 12.13 27.81 27.73
C PRO A 240 12.93 27.78 26.43
N MET A 241 12.27 27.47 25.31
CA MET A 241 12.87 27.48 23.97
C MET A 241 12.01 28.28 22.99
N LEU A 242 12.64 29.25 22.34
CA LEU A 242 12.09 30.08 21.27
C LEU A 242 12.91 29.83 20.00
N PHE A 243 12.24 29.44 18.93
CA PHE A 243 12.88 29.21 17.63
C PHE A 243 12.53 30.33 16.67
N PHE A 244 13.55 31.03 16.18
CA PHE A 244 13.44 32.06 15.15
C PHE A 244 13.97 31.54 13.81
N ASP A 245 13.38 31.98 12.69
CA ASP A 245 13.91 31.70 11.35
C ASP A 245 15.09 32.61 10.99
N TYR A 246 15.62 32.44 9.78
CA TYR A 246 16.72 33.25 9.26
C TYR A 246 16.35 34.73 9.04
N GLU A 247 15.05 35.03 8.91
CA GLU A 247 14.50 36.40 8.80
C GLU A 247 14.10 36.96 10.18
N THR A 248 14.57 36.30 11.24
CA THR A 248 14.35 36.64 12.64
C THR A 248 12.88 36.62 13.09
N ASN A 249 11.99 35.95 12.35
CA ASN A 249 10.60 35.75 12.76
C ASN A 249 10.45 34.54 13.67
N LEU A 250 9.58 34.63 14.68
CA LEU A 250 9.32 33.55 15.62
C LEU A 250 8.53 32.41 14.94
N VAL A 251 9.14 31.23 14.85
CA VAL A 251 8.60 30.04 14.17
C VAL A 251 7.89 29.10 15.13
N THR A 252 8.46 28.88 16.32
CA THR A 252 7.92 27.92 17.29
C THR A 252 8.32 28.30 18.71
N VAL A 253 7.36 28.15 19.62
CA VAL A 253 7.54 28.36 21.06
C VAL A 253 7.12 27.09 21.78
N ASN A 254 7.99 26.56 22.65
CA ASN A 254 7.63 25.41 23.46
C ASN A 254 6.70 25.80 24.62
N ARG A 255 6.11 24.79 25.27
CA ARG A 255 5.20 25.03 26.41
C ARG A 255 5.86 25.79 27.55
N SER A 256 7.09 25.44 27.92
CA SER A 256 7.81 26.13 29.01
C SER A 256 8.04 27.61 28.72
N ALA A 257 8.46 27.98 27.51
CA ALA A 257 8.59 29.39 27.12
C ALA A 257 7.24 30.10 27.10
N ARG A 258 6.18 29.43 26.67
CA ARG A 258 4.81 29.99 26.74
C ARG A 258 4.39 30.30 28.17
N ASP A 259 4.69 29.41 29.11
CA ASP A 259 4.37 29.59 30.53
C ASP A 259 5.23 30.71 31.16
N VAL A 260 6.51 30.83 30.77
CA VAL A 260 7.43 31.87 31.32
C VAL A 260 7.12 33.26 30.78
N PHE A 261 6.79 33.38 29.50
CA PHE A 261 6.56 34.67 28.82
C PHE A 261 5.06 35.01 28.67
N ASP A 262 4.16 34.19 29.22
CA ASP A 262 2.69 34.34 29.15
C ASP A 262 2.16 34.60 27.73
N LEU A 263 2.66 33.83 26.76
CA LEU A 263 2.40 34.06 25.34
C LEU A 263 1.08 33.43 24.87
N PRO A 264 0.24 34.14 24.09
CA PRO A 264 -0.95 33.56 23.46
C PRO A 264 -0.60 32.48 22.42
N GLU A 265 -1.53 31.57 22.13
CA GLU A 265 -1.27 30.43 21.22
C GLU A 265 -0.84 30.85 19.80
N ASP A 266 -1.35 31.98 19.31
CA ASP A 266 -1.07 32.54 17.98
C ASP A 266 -0.05 33.69 18.01
N TYR A 267 0.82 33.73 19.03
CA TYR A 267 1.82 34.78 19.15
C TYR A 267 2.83 34.73 18.01
N HIS A 268 2.98 35.85 17.31
CA HIS A 268 3.92 36.04 16.21
C HIS A 268 4.64 37.37 16.41
N ASN A 269 5.96 37.33 16.46
CA ASN A 269 6.77 38.52 16.57
C ASN A 269 8.15 38.29 15.94
N ASN A 270 8.90 39.37 15.69
CA ASN A 270 10.29 39.29 15.27
C ASN A 270 11.21 39.34 16.51
N LEU A 271 12.39 38.75 16.44
CA LEU A 271 13.37 38.66 17.53
C LEU A 271 13.62 40.01 18.21
N LEU A 272 13.82 41.07 17.45
CA LEU A 272 14.09 42.41 17.99
C LEU A 272 12.91 42.93 18.82
N ASN A 273 11.70 42.86 18.27
CA ASN A 273 10.49 43.29 18.97
C ASN A 273 10.21 42.42 20.19
N PHE A 274 10.48 41.11 20.12
CA PHE A 274 10.35 40.20 21.26
C PHE A 274 11.35 40.57 22.37
N MET A 275 12.60 40.85 22.01
CA MET A 275 13.62 41.26 22.99
C MET A 275 13.32 42.61 23.62
N GLU A 276 12.74 43.56 22.88
CA GLU A 276 12.26 44.84 23.41
C GLU A 276 11.05 44.66 24.35
N GLU A 277 10.07 43.84 23.95
CA GLU A 277 8.83 43.61 24.72
C GLU A 277 9.12 42.99 26.10
N PHE A 278 10.12 42.11 26.18
CA PHE A 278 10.50 41.42 27.41
C PHE A 278 11.79 41.97 28.08
N ASP A 279 12.29 43.13 27.64
CA ASP A 279 13.50 43.81 28.16
C ASP A 279 14.75 42.90 28.23
N LEU A 280 14.90 42.01 27.24
CA LEU A 280 15.98 41.01 27.15
C LEU A 280 17.26 41.56 26.50
N ILE A 281 17.27 42.83 26.10
CA ILE A 281 18.38 43.49 25.40
C ILE A 281 19.61 43.68 26.33
N GLY A 282 19.43 43.52 27.65
CA GLY A 282 20.48 43.74 28.64
C GLY A 282 21.51 42.61 28.85
N ASP A 283 21.26 41.36 28.44
CA ASP A 283 22.05 40.21 28.94
C ASP A 283 22.61 39.23 27.88
N VAL A 284 22.41 39.47 26.58
CA VAL A 284 22.94 38.56 25.55
C VAL A 284 24.32 39.01 25.06
N ALA A 285 25.35 38.65 25.82
CA ALA A 285 26.69 38.53 25.25
C ALA A 285 26.65 37.40 24.21
N LEU A 286 26.69 37.76 22.93
CA LEU A 286 26.85 36.82 21.81
C LEU A 286 28.18 36.07 21.98
N GLU A 287 28.15 34.89 22.61
CA GLU A 287 29.26 33.94 22.51
C GLU A 287 29.23 33.30 21.12
N ASP A 288 30.14 33.79 20.27
CA ASP A 288 30.43 33.41 18.88
C ASP A 288 30.87 31.94 18.65
N ASN A 289 30.44 30.96 19.45
CA ASN A 289 30.97 29.59 19.40
C ASN A 289 29.90 28.48 19.40
N CYS A 290 28.96 28.53 18.45
CA CYS A 290 28.25 27.32 18.02
C CYS A 290 28.71 26.87 16.63
N LYS A 291 29.85 26.15 16.59
CA LYS A 291 30.14 25.23 15.49
C LYS A 291 29.25 23.99 15.66
N PHE A 292 28.25 23.85 14.80
CA PHE A 292 27.49 22.61 14.65
C PHE A 292 28.45 21.48 14.23
N ILE A 293 28.47 20.39 15.01
CA ILE A 293 28.93 19.06 14.60
C ILE A 293 27.68 18.25 14.24
#